data_AF-A0A2U2DYT6-F1
#
_entry.id   AF-A0A2U2DYT6-F1
#
_cell.length_a   1.000
_cell.length_b   1.000
_cell.length_c   1.000
_cell.angle_alpha   90.00
_cell.angle_beta   90.00
_cell.angle_gamma   90.00
#
_symmetry.space_group_name_H-M   'P 1'
#
loop_
_entity.id
_entity.type
_entity.pdbx_description
1 polymer ?
#
loop_
_entity_poly.entity_id
_entity_poly.type
_entity_poly.pdbx_seq_one_letter_code
_entity_poly.pdbx_strand_id
1 'polypeptide(L)'
;MSHDATNWAIKQRGLKPAVKIVLWNLCDRFHPDHGCFPSQETLSDDCEMPRSTLNVYLNELENIGLIRREQRRERGSKRQESTRYRFAFEDGFERKTCEKPSPETGHGNDEAESRNQGEPCPENGESRVQNLDSNPVKEPVIEPVRERERERDDEDRKKIERDFWGLVKDWPGFAGMPKEPAKAPFMRLTADERRMAIERFPAWIAMLKAQKKSHVPAPSTYLQQRLFLDVPDRAADPAAPQLHNAFSKPWMALWLSELCKPMATAFPAPSGFQRMEMRDAERAKAIELERRTKYGWPKAAGMAAEPRPATVPSRIAALAEGFERAHRDSDRYWQWCEMHRRLGLPWFADTGHEWFFFPAGDPESAMANFRAAINEGRDDDAQH
;
A
#
# COMPACT_ATOMS: atom_id res chain seq x y z
N MET A 1 49.49 -6.45 10.42
CA MET A 1 48.56 -7.59 10.32
C MET A 1 49.16 -8.74 11.12
N SER A 2 48.45 -9.23 12.14
CA SER A 2 48.87 -10.41 12.92
C SER A 2 48.12 -11.64 12.42
N HIS A 3 48.83 -12.56 11.76
CA HIS A 3 48.25 -13.82 11.30
C HIS A 3 47.74 -14.69 12.47
N ASP A 4 48.34 -14.56 13.66
CA ASP A 4 47.92 -15.31 14.83
C ASP A 4 46.58 -14.83 15.39
N ALA A 5 46.35 -13.51 15.38
CA ALA A 5 45.09 -12.92 15.82
C ALA A 5 43.93 -13.31 14.87
N THR A 6 44.13 -13.27 13.56
CA THR A 6 43.10 -13.68 12.58
C THR A 6 42.82 -15.18 12.65
N ASN A 7 43.84 -16.02 12.83
CA ASN A 7 43.67 -17.45 13.09
C ASN A 7 42.88 -17.71 14.39
N TRP A 8 43.10 -16.92 15.44
CA TRP A 8 42.30 -17.00 16.67
C TRP A 8 40.83 -16.64 16.43
N ALA A 9 40.54 -15.60 15.64
CA ALA A 9 39.17 -15.24 15.28
C ALA A 9 38.45 -16.36 14.50
N ILE A 10 39.16 -17.01 13.58
CA ILE A 10 38.61 -18.15 12.81
C ILE A 10 38.23 -19.30 13.72
N LYS A 11 39.01 -19.58 14.78
CA LYS A 11 38.75 -20.66 15.75
C LYS A 11 37.49 -20.44 16.60
N GLN A 12 37.01 -19.21 16.76
CA GLN A 12 35.78 -18.93 17.51
C GLN A 12 34.55 -19.58 16.84
N ARG A 13 33.67 -20.17 17.65
CA ARG A 13 32.44 -20.87 17.24
C ARG A 13 31.23 -20.25 17.93
N GLY A 14 30.03 -20.46 17.39
CA GLY A 14 28.78 -19.93 17.96
C GLY A 14 28.47 -18.46 17.65
N LEU A 15 29.27 -17.80 16.81
CA LEU A 15 29.02 -16.43 16.34
C LEU A 15 28.19 -16.45 15.05
N LYS A 16 27.26 -15.49 14.92
CA LYS A 16 26.59 -15.21 13.63
C LYS A 16 27.63 -14.82 12.57
N PRO A 17 27.42 -15.12 11.28
CA PRO A 17 28.37 -14.79 10.22
C PRO A 17 28.84 -13.33 10.22
N ALA A 18 27.90 -12.38 10.34
CA ALA A 18 28.23 -10.95 10.34
C ALA A 18 29.06 -10.52 11.57
N VAL A 19 28.75 -11.04 12.75
CA VAL A 19 29.53 -10.80 13.99
C VAL A 19 30.94 -11.36 13.87
N LYS A 20 31.08 -12.51 13.20
CA LYS A 20 32.36 -13.15 12.95
C LYS A 20 33.24 -12.37 11.96
N ILE A 21 32.64 -11.72 10.97
CA ILE A 21 33.33 -10.80 10.04
C ILE A 21 33.92 -9.60 10.82
N VAL A 22 33.13 -8.98 11.71
CA VAL A 22 33.61 -7.87 12.54
C VAL A 22 34.80 -8.27 13.41
N LEU A 23 34.72 -9.44 14.06
CA LEU A 23 35.82 -9.97 14.87
C LEU A 23 37.08 -10.21 14.03
N TRP A 24 36.91 -10.78 12.83
CA TRP A 24 38.03 -11.08 11.93
C TRP A 24 38.75 -9.81 11.47
N ASN A 25 38.02 -8.78 11.03
CA ASN A 25 38.59 -7.49 10.63
C ASN A 25 39.27 -6.75 11.80
N LEU A 26 38.71 -6.84 13.00
CA LEU A 26 39.36 -6.33 14.22
C LEU A 26 40.71 -7.03 14.48
N CYS A 27 40.74 -8.36 14.36
CA CYS A 27 41.96 -9.14 14.55
C CYS A 27 43.00 -8.92 13.45
N ASP A 28 42.59 -8.68 12.21
CA ASP A 28 43.49 -8.36 11.10
C ASP A 28 44.29 -7.08 11.38
N ARG A 29 43.64 -6.11 12.04
CA ARG A 29 44.24 -4.84 12.47
C ARG A 29 45.02 -4.88 13.77
N PHE A 30 45.11 -6.02 14.44
CA PHE A 30 45.87 -6.14 15.68
C PHE A 30 47.38 -6.11 15.42
N HIS A 31 48.10 -5.31 16.22
CA HIS A 31 49.56 -5.30 16.29
C HIS A 31 50.01 -5.68 17.72
N PRO A 32 50.93 -6.65 17.90
CA PRO A 32 51.37 -7.08 19.23
C PRO A 32 51.88 -5.94 20.12
N ASP A 33 52.72 -5.06 19.57
CA ASP A 33 53.34 -3.98 20.36
C ASP A 33 52.45 -2.73 20.54
N HIS A 34 51.49 -2.51 19.63
CA HIS A 34 50.74 -1.24 19.56
C HIS A 34 49.25 -1.41 19.87
N GLY A 35 48.74 -2.64 19.91
CA GLY A 35 47.34 -2.97 20.10
C GLY A 35 46.48 -2.76 18.84
N CYS A 36 45.17 -2.65 19.04
CA CYS A 36 44.19 -2.43 17.98
C CYS A 36 43.37 -1.17 18.27
N PHE A 37 43.42 -0.17 17.38
CA PHE A 37 42.78 1.13 17.56
C PHE A 37 42.11 1.68 16.27
N PRO A 38 41.39 0.86 15.47
CA PRO A 38 40.71 1.35 14.30
C PRO A 38 39.57 2.29 14.68
N SER A 39 39.33 3.32 13.86
CA SER A 39 38.14 4.15 14.02
C SER A 39 36.88 3.35 13.67
N GLN A 40 35.71 3.73 14.20
CA GLN A 40 34.46 3.07 13.84
C GLN A 40 34.11 3.24 12.36
N GLU A 41 34.53 4.34 11.73
CA GLU A 41 34.44 4.53 10.28
C GLU A 41 35.24 3.46 9.56
N THR A 42 36.52 3.32 9.91
CA THR A 42 37.39 2.33 9.29
C THR A 42 36.92 0.88 9.50
N LEU A 43 36.24 0.58 10.62
CA LEU A 43 35.65 -0.74 10.85
C LEU A 43 34.33 -0.94 10.12
N SER A 44 33.50 0.10 10.00
CA SER A 44 32.37 0.10 9.07
C SER A 44 32.90 -0.30 7.70
N ASP A 45 34.04 0.28 7.34
CA ASP A 45 34.73 0.12 6.08
C ASP A 45 35.09 -1.29 5.69
N ASP A 46 35.81 -1.97 6.57
CA ASP A 46 36.19 -3.34 6.26
C ASP A 46 35.04 -4.33 6.35
N CYS A 47 33.99 -3.98 7.10
CA CYS A 47 32.88 -4.89 7.38
C CYS A 47 31.70 -4.67 6.43
N GLU A 48 31.77 -3.68 5.53
CA GLU A 48 30.70 -3.31 4.58
C GLU A 48 29.33 -3.17 5.25
N MET A 49 29.30 -2.52 6.42
CA MET A 49 28.06 -2.38 7.19
C MET A 49 27.93 -0.99 7.85
N PRO A 50 26.70 -0.48 8.03
CA PRO A 50 26.48 0.80 8.69
C PRO A 50 26.96 0.81 10.15
N ARG A 51 27.39 1.98 10.65
CA ARG A 51 27.84 2.17 12.06
C ARG A 51 26.82 1.69 13.09
N SER A 52 25.53 1.82 12.83
CA SER A 52 24.47 1.33 13.74
C SER A 52 24.53 -0.20 13.89
N THR A 53 24.60 -0.91 12.78
CA THR A 53 24.75 -2.38 12.73
C THR A 53 26.09 -2.83 13.32
N LEU A 54 27.18 -2.11 13.01
CA LEU A 54 28.50 -2.37 13.59
C LEU A 54 28.46 -2.27 15.13
N ASN A 55 27.80 -1.25 15.68
CA ASN A 55 27.68 -1.09 17.13
C ASN A 55 26.89 -2.22 17.79
N VAL A 56 25.85 -2.76 17.12
CA VAL A 56 25.13 -3.95 17.60
C VAL A 56 26.08 -5.16 17.68
N TYR A 57 26.89 -5.41 16.65
CA TYR A 57 27.83 -6.54 16.64
C TYR A 57 29.01 -6.35 17.59
N LEU A 58 29.52 -5.12 17.75
CA LEU A 58 30.53 -4.81 18.77
C LEU A 58 30.00 -5.06 20.18
N ASN A 59 28.74 -4.68 20.47
CA ASN A 59 28.10 -4.99 21.74
C ASN A 59 27.94 -6.51 21.93
N GLU A 60 27.57 -7.26 20.89
CA GLU A 60 27.48 -8.73 20.95
C GLU A 60 28.86 -9.36 21.27
N LEU A 61 29.95 -8.90 20.64
CA LEU A 61 31.30 -9.36 20.91
C LEU A 61 31.80 -9.01 22.33
N GLU A 62 31.43 -7.83 22.85
CA GLU A 62 31.72 -7.44 24.24
C GLU A 62 30.97 -8.31 25.24
N ASN A 63 29.68 -8.59 24.97
CA ASN A 63 28.84 -9.42 25.85
C ASN A 63 29.31 -10.87 25.91
N ILE A 64 29.80 -11.41 24.78
CA ILE A 64 30.40 -12.75 24.72
C ILE A 64 31.80 -12.75 25.38
N GLY A 65 32.39 -11.57 25.59
CA GLY A 65 33.69 -11.41 26.23
C GLY A 65 34.87 -11.74 25.32
N LEU A 66 34.70 -11.54 24.00
CA LEU A 66 35.78 -11.70 23.02
C LEU A 66 36.59 -10.42 22.82
N ILE A 67 35.96 -9.26 23.04
CA ILE A 67 36.59 -7.94 22.95
C ILE A 67 36.19 -7.04 24.13
N ARG A 68 36.96 -5.97 24.34
CA ARG A 68 36.61 -4.85 25.25
C ARG A 68 37.04 -3.52 24.62
N ARG A 69 36.13 -2.54 24.55
CA ARG A 69 36.45 -1.17 24.13
C ARG A 69 36.93 -0.34 25.31
N GLU A 70 38.14 0.21 25.20
CA GLU A 70 38.71 1.18 26.13
C GLU A 70 38.66 2.58 25.51
N GLN A 71 37.80 3.43 26.06
CA GLN A 71 37.80 4.85 25.70
C GLN A 71 39.03 5.52 26.32
N ARG A 72 39.91 6.06 25.48
CA ARG A 72 41.10 6.77 25.92
C ARG A 72 40.88 8.27 25.85
N ARG A 73 41.41 9.00 26.83
CA ARG A 73 41.44 10.46 26.85
C ARG A 73 42.85 10.91 27.21
N GLU A 74 43.36 11.86 26.45
CA GLU A 74 44.68 12.44 26.69
C GLU A 74 44.66 13.25 28.00
N ARG A 75 45.63 13.01 28.88
CA ARG A 75 45.66 13.63 30.21
C ARG A 75 45.92 15.14 30.07
N GLY A 76 44.91 15.95 30.38
CA GLY A 76 44.99 17.42 30.33
C GLY A 76 44.41 18.05 29.06
N SER A 77 43.96 17.24 28.10
CA SER A 77 43.34 17.69 26.85
C SER A 77 41.87 17.24 26.80
N LYS A 78 40.99 18.09 26.29
CA LYS A 78 39.57 17.74 26.07
C LYS A 78 39.37 16.88 24.81
N ARG A 79 40.45 16.47 24.13
CA ARG A 79 40.38 15.63 22.93
C ARG A 79 40.25 14.15 23.31
N GLN A 80 39.29 13.48 22.68
CA GLN A 80 39.09 12.04 22.81
C GLN A 80 40.12 11.31 21.90
N GLU A 81 40.89 10.37 22.47
CA GLU A 81 41.80 9.52 21.70
C GLU A 81 41.03 8.39 21.01
N SER A 82 41.66 7.72 20.03
CA SER A 82 41.07 6.55 19.39
C SER A 82 40.77 5.46 20.42
N THR A 83 39.61 4.82 20.25
CA THR A 83 39.18 3.73 21.13
C THR A 83 40.11 2.53 20.93
N ARG A 84 40.69 2.01 22.01
CA ARG A 84 41.48 0.78 21.97
C ARG A 84 40.57 -0.43 22.11
N TYR A 85 40.69 -1.39 21.22
CA TYR A 85 40.02 -2.69 21.29
C TYR A 85 41.00 -3.69 21.87
N ARG A 86 40.66 -4.28 23.01
CA ARG A 86 41.39 -5.41 23.60
C ARG A 86 40.73 -6.72 23.25
N PHE A 87 41.52 -7.76 23.05
CA PHE A 87 41.04 -9.11 22.75
C PHE A 87 41.23 -10.06 23.93
N ALA A 88 40.41 -11.10 23.98
CA ALA A 88 40.49 -12.12 25.03
C ALA A 88 41.78 -12.95 25.04
N PHE A 89 42.62 -12.85 24.00
CA PHE A 89 43.95 -13.48 23.97
C PHE A 89 45.08 -12.55 24.46
N GLU A 90 44.81 -11.26 24.68
CA GLU A 90 45.80 -10.34 25.25
C GLU A 90 45.95 -10.57 26.75
N ASP A 91 47.18 -10.44 27.25
CA ASP A 91 47.46 -10.49 28.67
C ASP A 91 46.76 -9.34 29.42
N GLY A 92 46.13 -9.66 30.55
CA GLY A 92 45.36 -8.70 31.34
C GLY A 92 43.99 -8.34 30.74
N PHE A 93 43.44 -9.16 29.85
CA PHE A 93 42.07 -8.99 29.38
C PHE A 93 41.05 -9.29 30.48
N GLU A 94 40.32 -8.26 30.88
CA GLU A 94 39.20 -8.37 31.81
C GLU A 94 37.88 -8.27 31.06
N ARG A 95 37.04 -9.31 31.17
CA ARG A 95 35.69 -9.30 30.60
C ARG A 95 34.83 -8.22 31.25
N LYS A 96 33.95 -7.60 30.47
CA LYS A 96 32.93 -6.68 30.99
C LYS A 96 31.94 -7.48 31.83
N THR A 97 31.92 -7.27 33.15
CA THR A 97 30.90 -7.83 34.04
C THR A 97 29.58 -7.09 33.82
N CYS A 98 28.56 -7.82 33.36
CA CYS A 98 27.20 -7.31 33.30
C CYS A 98 26.53 -7.50 34.67
N GLU A 99 26.79 -6.61 35.62
CA GLU A 99 25.90 -6.50 36.79
C GLU A 99 24.58 -5.89 36.33
N LYS A 100 23.50 -6.68 36.38
CA LYS A 100 22.14 -6.17 36.25
C LYS A 100 21.82 -5.44 37.56
N PRO A 101 21.52 -4.13 37.58
CA PRO A 101 21.02 -3.50 38.80
C PRO A 101 19.60 -4.03 39.05
N SER A 102 19.45 -4.86 40.09
CA SER A 102 18.15 -5.22 40.64
C SER A 102 17.87 -4.25 41.80
N PRO A 103 16.80 -3.44 41.77
CA PRO A 103 16.51 -2.55 42.89
C PRO A 103 15.74 -3.32 43.98
N GLU A 104 16.43 -3.76 45.03
CA GLU A 104 15.83 -4.16 46.30
C GLU A 104 16.20 -3.16 47.39
N THR A 105 15.34 -2.16 47.61
CA THR A 105 15.02 -1.44 48.87
C THR A 105 14.18 -0.22 48.46
N GLY A 106 12.99 0.06 49.00
CA GLY A 106 12.54 -0.05 50.38
C GLY A 106 12.35 1.38 50.92
N HIS A 107 11.10 1.78 51.11
CA HIS A 107 10.57 3.11 51.46
C HIS A 107 11.34 3.97 52.50
N GLY A 108 11.23 5.29 52.36
CA GLY A 108 11.49 6.28 53.42
C GLY A 108 11.00 7.69 53.03
N ASN A 109 10.17 8.27 53.88
CA ASN A 109 9.24 9.40 53.69
C ASN A 109 9.83 10.83 53.60
N ASP A 110 9.01 11.69 52.98
CA ASP A 110 8.61 13.07 53.34
C ASP A 110 9.64 14.03 53.97
N GLU A 111 10.08 15.02 53.18
CA GLU A 111 9.81 16.45 53.36
C GLU A 111 10.82 17.29 52.55
N ALA A 112 10.39 17.78 51.38
CA ALA A 112 10.92 18.99 50.78
C ALA A 112 9.81 19.61 49.91
N GLU A 113 9.00 20.47 50.53
CA GLU A 113 7.98 21.26 49.86
C GLU A 113 8.61 22.19 48.81
N SER A 114 8.34 21.95 47.52
CA SER A 114 8.55 22.95 46.47
C SER A 114 7.19 23.37 45.91
N ARG A 115 6.81 24.61 46.21
CA ARG A 115 5.55 25.26 45.83
C ARG A 115 5.53 25.64 44.35
N ASN A 116 5.36 24.68 43.44
CA ASN A 116 4.89 24.95 42.08
C ASN A 116 3.94 23.84 41.63
N GLN A 117 2.73 24.23 41.21
CA GLN A 117 1.71 23.31 40.68
C GLN A 117 2.15 22.76 39.31
N GLY A 118 1.93 21.47 39.09
CA GLY A 118 2.31 20.76 37.88
C GLY A 118 1.32 20.99 36.73
N GLU A 119 1.84 21.48 35.60
CA GLU A 119 1.21 21.26 34.30
C GLU A 119 1.80 19.99 33.67
N PRO A 120 0.97 19.13 33.05
CA PRO A 120 1.40 17.83 32.54
C PRO A 120 2.32 18.01 31.32
N CYS A 121 3.53 17.47 31.41
CA CYS A 121 4.42 17.34 30.27
C CYS A 121 3.78 16.42 29.20
N PRO A 122 3.76 16.83 27.92
CA PRO A 122 3.39 15.91 26.84
C PRO A 122 4.45 14.81 26.70
N GLU A 123 4.00 13.56 26.65
CA GLU A 123 4.81 12.40 26.25
C GLU A 123 5.40 12.64 24.86
N ASN A 124 6.70 12.90 24.78
CA ASN A 124 7.44 12.85 23.53
C ASN A 124 7.88 11.41 23.28
N GLY A 125 7.14 10.75 22.39
CA GLY A 125 7.47 9.46 21.81
C GLY A 125 8.83 9.46 21.09
N GLU A 126 9.37 8.26 21.02
CA GLU A 126 10.69 7.86 20.55
C GLU A 126 11.02 8.35 19.13
N SER A 127 11.94 9.31 19.01
CA SER A 127 12.78 9.49 17.81
C SER A 127 13.79 10.62 18.04
N ARG A 128 14.92 10.28 18.67
CA ARG A 128 16.13 11.11 18.55
C ARG A 128 17.07 10.42 17.57
N VAL A 129 16.71 10.47 16.28
CA VAL A 129 17.58 9.94 15.21
C VAL A 129 18.90 10.72 15.25
N GLN A 130 19.97 10.04 15.64
CA GLN A 130 21.32 10.51 15.40
C GLN A 130 21.68 10.13 13.96
N ASN A 131 21.97 11.13 13.11
CA ASN A 131 22.60 10.90 11.81
C ASN A 131 23.99 10.27 12.05
N LEU A 132 24.12 8.98 11.74
CA LEU A 132 25.37 8.23 11.81
C LEU A 132 25.92 8.06 10.38
N ASP A 133 26.69 9.03 9.92
CA ASP A 133 27.58 8.87 8.76
C ASP A 133 28.57 7.74 9.05
N SER A 134 28.92 6.90 8.07
CA SER A 134 29.38 5.54 8.38
C SER A 134 28.90 4.54 7.35
N ASN A 135 28.99 4.89 6.06
CA ASN A 135 29.04 3.88 5.02
C ASN A 135 30.40 3.93 4.31
N PRO A 136 31.05 2.78 4.10
CA PRO A 136 32.26 2.66 3.32
C PRO A 136 31.87 2.51 1.88
N VAL A 137 31.91 3.60 1.18
CA VAL A 137 32.34 3.45 -0.19
C VAL A 137 33.44 4.48 -0.30
N LYS A 138 34.68 4.01 -0.46
CA LYS A 138 35.70 4.83 -1.13
C LYS A 138 35.25 4.94 -2.59
N GLU A 139 34.19 5.71 -2.80
CA GLU A 139 33.85 6.25 -4.09
C GLU A 139 35.01 7.15 -4.52
N PRO A 140 35.43 7.07 -5.79
CA PRO A 140 36.49 7.90 -6.30
C PRO A 140 36.07 9.37 -6.13
N VAL A 141 36.79 10.12 -5.29
CA VAL A 141 36.64 11.56 -5.02
C VAL A 141 35.17 12.04 -4.98
N ILE A 142 34.55 11.96 -3.80
CA ILE A 142 33.21 12.46 -3.50
C ILE A 142 33.21 14.01 -3.47
N GLU A 143 33.30 14.65 -4.62
CA GLU A 143 32.69 15.96 -4.85
C GLU A 143 31.48 15.98 -5.80
N PRO A 144 31.06 14.89 -6.47
CA PRO A 144 29.73 14.88 -7.07
C PRO A 144 28.63 14.32 -6.16
N VAL A 145 28.92 13.59 -5.06
CA VAL A 145 27.86 12.87 -4.31
C VAL A 145 27.24 13.68 -3.19
N ARG A 146 28.02 14.47 -2.43
CA ARG A 146 27.43 15.45 -1.48
C ARG A 146 26.69 16.58 -2.19
N GLU A 147 27.19 17.00 -3.37
CA GLU A 147 26.46 17.93 -4.22
C GLU A 147 25.22 17.26 -4.78
N ARG A 148 25.28 16.03 -5.33
CA ARG A 148 24.08 15.28 -5.76
C ARG A 148 23.09 14.92 -4.66
N GLU A 149 23.53 14.68 -3.43
CA GLU A 149 22.66 14.39 -2.27
C GLU A 149 22.00 15.66 -1.78
N ARG A 150 22.73 16.79 -1.72
CA ARG A 150 22.14 18.10 -1.44
C ARG A 150 21.24 18.57 -2.57
N GLU A 151 21.63 18.33 -3.82
CA GLU A 151 20.83 18.57 -5.01
C GLU A 151 19.60 17.67 -4.99
N ARG A 152 19.70 16.40 -4.60
CA ARG A 152 18.55 15.49 -4.41
C ARG A 152 17.63 15.96 -3.29
N ASP A 153 18.16 16.31 -2.12
CA ASP A 153 17.38 16.83 -1.00
C ASP A 153 16.72 18.18 -1.36
N ASP A 154 17.42 19.03 -2.11
CA ASP A 154 16.89 20.28 -2.65
C ASP A 154 15.88 20.02 -3.78
N GLU A 155 16.08 19.01 -4.62
CA GLU A 155 15.16 18.58 -5.67
C GLU A 155 13.90 17.98 -5.06
N ASP A 156 14.02 17.18 -4.01
CA ASP A 156 12.92 16.62 -3.24
C ASP A 156 12.18 17.72 -2.49
N ARG A 157 12.89 18.69 -1.88
CA ARG A 157 12.25 19.87 -1.27
C ARG A 157 11.54 20.72 -2.32
N LYS A 158 12.16 20.96 -3.48
CA LYS A 158 11.54 21.67 -4.62
C LYS A 158 10.35 20.91 -5.17
N LYS A 159 10.41 19.58 -5.20
CA LYS A 159 9.30 18.73 -5.64
C LYS A 159 8.15 18.80 -4.65
N ILE A 160 8.41 18.67 -3.34
CA ILE A 160 7.41 18.82 -2.29
C ILE A 160 6.78 20.22 -2.35
N GLU A 161 7.58 21.27 -2.56
CA GLU A 161 7.07 22.63 -2.72
C GLU A 161 6.25 22.81 -4.01
N ARG A 162 6.65 22.19 -5.12
CA ARG A 162 5.87 22.17 -6.36
C ARG A 162 4.54 21.45 -6.17
N ASP A 163 4.56 20.30 -5.51
CA ASP A 163 3.38 19.48 -5.21
C ASP A 163 2.41 20.27 -4.30
N PHE A 164 2.94 21.01 -3.31
CA PHE A 164 2.18 21.96 -2.48
C PHE A 164 1.52 23.05 -3.32
N TRP A 165 2.29 23.78 -4.14
CA TRP A 165 1.76 24.85 -4.97
C TRP A 165 0.76 24.34 -6.00
N GLY A 166 0.95 23.12 -6.51
CA GLY A 166 -0.01 22.42 -7.37
C GLY A 166 -1.34 22.19 -6.67
N LEU A 167 -1.31 21.67 -5.43
CA LEU A 167 -2.51 21.44 -4.62
C LEU A 167 -3.29 22.74 -4.34
N VAL A 168 -2.59 23.82 -3.99
CA VAL A 168 -3.25 25.07 -3.56
C VAL A 168 -3.52 26.07 -4.70
N LYS A 169 -3.09 25.77 -5.93
CA LYS A 169 -3.19 26.67 -7.09
C LYS A 169 -4.63 27.15 -7.31
N ASP A 170 -5.54 26.20 -7.51
CA ASP A 170 -6.94 26.44 -7.88
C ASP A 170 -7.89 26.21 -6.69
N TRP A 171 -7.46 26.61 -5.49
CA TRP A 171 -8.25 26.43 -4.27
C TRP A 171 -9.55 27.25 -4.29
N PRO A 172 -10.73 26.63 -4.15
CA PRO A 172 -12.01 27.33 -4.21
C PRO A 172 -12.14 28.43 -3.15
N GLY A 173 -12.55 29.63 -3.56
CA GLY A 173 -12.74 30.77 -2.66
C GLY A 173 -11.45 31.43 -2.13
N PHE A 174 -10.28 30.99 -2.59
CA PHE A 174 -8.96 31.50 -2.17
C PHE A 174 -8.16 32.15 -3.31
N ALA A 175 -8.85 32.59 -4.38
CA ALA A 175 -8.23 33.36 -5.45
C ALA A 175 -7.71 34.70 -4.89
N GLY A 176 -6.41 34.99 -5.08
CA GLY A 176 -5.77 36.22 -4.60
C GLY A 176 -5.45 36.28 -3.09
N MET A 177 -5.76 35.23 -2.32
CA MET A 177 -5.42 35.15 -0.89
C MET A 177 -4.03 34.54 -0.67
N PRO A 178 -3.30 34.94 0.39
CA PRO A 178 -2.00 34.33 0.73
C PRO A 178 -2.19 32.86 1.13
N LYS A 179 -1.39 31.99 0.51
CA LYS A 179 -1.44 30.54 0.74
C LYS A 179 -0.20 30.05 1.48
N GLU A 180 0.80 30.91 1.72
CA GLU A 180 2.02 30.59 2.47
C GLU A 180 1.76 29.98 3.85
N PRO A 181 0.74 30.38 4.64
CA PRO A 181 0.47 29.77 5.94
C PRO A 181 0.16 28.27 5.88
N ALA A 182 -0.27 27.76 4.72
CA ALA A 182 -0.53 26.33 4.51
C ALA A 182 0.73 25.51 4.20
N LYS A 183 1.86 26.18 3.89
CA LYS A 183 3.14 25.52 3.57
C LYS A 183 3.71 24.76 4.77
N ALA A 184 3.70 25.38 5.95
CA ALA A 184 4.23 24.74 7.16
C ALA A 184 3.43 23.48 7.57
N PRO A 185 2.08 23.49 7.58
CA PRO A 185 1.28 22.26 7.71
C PRO A 185 1.61 21.19 6.66
N PHE A 186 1.75 21.55 5.39
CA PHE A 186 2.07 20.59 4.32
C PHE A 186 3.43 19.91 4.53
N MET A 187 4.44 20.69 4.92
CA MET A 187 5.80 20.18 5.17
C MET A 187 5.89 19.27 6.40
N ARG A 188 4.96 19.39 7.35
CA ARG A 188 4.87 18.50 8.52
C ARG A 188 4.23 17.15 8.22
N LEU A 189 3.46 17.02 7.14
CA LEU A 189 2.88 15.75 6.71
C LEU A 189 3.96 14.78 6.25
N THR A 190 3.76 13.48 6.48
CA THR A 190 4.65 12.44 5.92
C THR A 190 4.54 12.37 4.38
N ALA A 191 5.44 11.66 3.71
CA ALA A 191 5.39 11.50 2.26
C ALA A 191 4.06 10.88 1.79
N ASP A 192 3.59 9.85 2.49
CA ASP A 192 2.30 9.20 2.20
C ASP A 192 1.12 10.13 2.50
N GLU A 193 1.16 10.88 3.60
CA GLU A 193 0.11 11.86 3.92
C GLU A 193 0.05 12.99 2.88
N ARG A 194 1.18 13.47 2.38
CA ARG A 194 1.20 14.45 1.28
C ARG A 194 0.60 13.87 0.00
N ARG A 195 0.92 12.62 -0.34
CA ARG A 195 0.33 11.93 -1.50
C ARG A 195 -1.19 11.83 -1.34
N MET A 196 -1.66 11.34 -0.18
CA MET A 196 -3.09 11.23 0.12
C MET A 196 -3.80 12.58 0.10
N ALA A 197 -3.18 13.62 0.65
CA ALA A 197 -3.74 14.97 0.65
C ALA A 197 -3.96 15.52 -0.75
N ILE A 198 -3.06 15.21 -1.69
CA ILE A 198 -3.17 15.62 -3.11
C ILE A 198 -4.21 14.78 -3.83
N GLU A 199 -4.11 13.45 -3.71
CA GLU A 199 -4.95 12.48 -4.42
C GLU A 199 -6.42 12.58 -4.01
N ARG A 200 -6.70 12.77 -2.72
CA ARG A 200 -8.07 12.85 -2.18
C ARG A 200 -8.68 14.23 -2.25
N PHE A 201 -7.92 15.28 -2.59
CA PHE A 201 -8.44 16.65 -2.63
C PHE A 201 -9.64 16.84 -3.57
N PRO A 202 -9.64 16.31 -4.81
CA PRO A 202 -10.80 16.43 -5.69
C PRO A 202 -12.05 15.75 -5.11
N ALA A 203 -11.90 14.56 -4.53
CA ALA A 203 -12.98 13.81 -3.90
C ALA A 203 -13.52 14.53 -2.65
N TRP A 204 -12.65 15.13 -1.85
CA TRP A 204 -13.03 15.96 -0.71
C TRP A 204 -13.86 17.18 -1.13
N ILE A 205 -13.47 17.89 -2.20
CA ILE A 205 -14.24 19.01 -2.74
C ILE A 205 -15.61 18.55 -3.25
N ALA A 206 -15.67 17.40 -3.94
CA ALA A 206 -16.95 16.83 -4.39
C ALA A 206 -17.87 16.48 -3.21
N MET A 207 -17.33 15.90 -2.14
CA MET A 207 -18.05 15.62 -0.90
C MET A 207 -18.66 16.89 -0.28
N LEU A 208 -17.90 17.99 -0.21
CA LEU A 208 -18.42 19.27 0.30
C LEU A 208 -19.57 19.82 -0.55
N LYS A 209 -19.45 19.72 -1.88
CA LYS A 209 -20.51 20.12 -2.82
C LYS A 209 -21.78 19.28 -2.63
N ALA A 210 -21.64 17.95 -2.51
CA ALA A 210 -22.76 17.03 -2.28
C ALA A 210 -23.49 17.32 -0.96
N GLN A 211 -22.74 17.69 0.09
CA GLN A 211 -23.29 18.13 1.38
C GLN A 211 -23.95 19.51 1.35
N LYS A 212 -24.00 20.18 0.18
CA LYS A 212 -24.50 21.55 0.01
C LYS A 212 -23.80 22.57 0.92
N LYS A 213 -22.55 22.32 1.31
CA LYS A 213 -21.74 23.27 2.09
C LYS A 213 -21.27 24.39 1.17
N SER A 214 -21.64 25.63 1.50
CA SER A 214 -21.27 26.82 0.73
C SER A 214 -19.85 27.31 1.03
N HIS A 215 -19.25 26.87 2.14
CA HIS A 215 -17.93 27.28 2.58
C HIS A 215 -16.91 26.14 2.43
N VAL A 216 -15.84 26.38 1.68
CA VAL A 216 -14.69 25.48 1.57
C VAL A 216 -13.63 25.91 2.60
N PRO A 217 -13.23 25.02 3.54
CA PRO A 217 -12.16 25.32 4.49
C PRO A 217 -10.88 25.81 3.83
N ALA A 218 -10.11 26.62 4.56
CA ALA A 218 -8.82 27.12 4.09
C ALA A 218 -7.83 25.97 3.84
N PRO A 219 -6.84 26.15 2.94
CA PRO A 219 -5.83 25.13 2.69
C PRO A 219 -5.04 24.73 3.95
N SER A 220 -4.81 25.69 4.85
CA SER A 220 -4.18 25.42 6.16
C SER A 220 -5.03 24.49 7.02
N THR A 221 -6.35 24.71 7.08
CA THR A 221 -7.28 23.86 7.84
C THR A 221 -7.34 22.44 7.27
N TYR A 222 -7.45 22.31 5.95
CA TYR A 222 -7.47 21.01 5.28
C TYR A 222 -6.25 20.15 5.62
N LEU A 223 -5.06 20.75 5.63
CA LEU A 223 -3.81 20.07 5.92
C LEU A 223 -3.58 19.82 7.42
N GLN A 224 -3.89 20.81 8.27
CA GLN A 224 -3.72 20.69 9.73
C GLN A 224 -4.63 19.64 10.34
N GLN A 225 -5.89 19.58 9.90
CA GLN A 225 -6.89 18.64 10.41
C GLN A 225 -6.91 17.33 9.63
N ARG A 226 -6.06 17.18 8.61
CA ARG A 226 -5.98 15.98 7.77
C ARG A 226 -7.34 15.58 7.18
N LEU A 227 -8.12 16.56 6.71
CA LEU A 227 -9.49 16.37 6.21
C LEU A 227 -9.56 15.45 4.97
N PHE A 228 -8.42 15.16 4.35
CA PHE A 228 -8.28 14.13 3.31
C PHE A 228 -8.56 12.70 3.82
N LEU A 229 -8.43 12.45 5.12
CA LEU A 229 -8.77 11.15 5.74
C LEU A 229 -10.27 10.95 5.91
N ASP A 230 -11.04 12.05 6.00
CA ASP A 230 -12.51 12.00 6.11
C ASP A 230 -13.19 11.71 4.77
N VAL A 231 -12.43 11.67 3.67
CA VAL A 231 -12.93 11.23 2.37
C VAL A 231 -13.11 9.73 2.45
N PRO A 232 -14.35 9.21 2.33
CA PRO A 232 -14.58 7.77 2.33
C PRO A 232 -13.76 7.12 1.22
N ASP A 233 -13.16 5.97 1.52
CA ASP A 233 -12.40 5.21 0.53
C ASP A 233 -13.33 4.87 -0.64
N ARG A 234 -13.06 5.45 -1.81
CA ARG A 234 -13.69 4.99 -3.05
C ARG A 234 -13.22 3.55 -3.24
N ALA A 235 -14.17 2.61 -3.40
CA ALA A 235 -13.84 1.24 -3.75
C ALA A 235 -12.81 1.27 -4.89
N ALA A 236 -11.66 0.60 -4.68
CA ALA A 236 -10.45 0.73 -5.48
C ALA A 236 -10.73 0.90 -6.97
N ASP A 237 -10.01 1.84 -7.61
CA ASP A 237 -10.13 2.12 -9.04
C ASP A 237 -10.14 0.80 -9.81
N PRO A 238 -11.22 0.50 -10.54
CA PRO A 238 -11.41 -0.84 -11.07
C PRO A 238 -10.39 -0.99 -12.20
N ALA A 239 -9.49 -1.99 -12.08
CA ALA A 239 -8.43 -2.31 -13.04
C ALA A 239 -8.89 -2.18 -14.52
N ALA A 240 -7.99 -1.85 -15.45
CA ALA A 240 -8.36 -1.68 -16.85
C ALA A 240 -9.22 -2.85 -17.38
N PRO A 241 -10.27 -2.61 -18.20
CA PRO A 241 -11.11 -3.67 -18.75
C PRO A 241 -10.28 -4.74 -19.48
N GLN A 242 -10.57 -6.02 -19.24
CA GLN A 242 -9.77 -7.14 -19.77
C GLN A 242 -10.56 -7.99 -20.75
N LEU A 243 -9.86 -8.58 -21.71
CA LEU A 243 -10.46 -9.51 -22.68
C LEU A 243 -10.67 -10.87 -22.00
N HIS A 244 -11.90 -11.39 -22.04
CA HIS A 244 -12.23 -12.71 -21.51
C HIS A 244 -12.88 -13.59 -22.58
N ASN A 245 -12.57 -14.89 -22.54
CA ASN A 245 -13.16 -15.89 -23.42
C ASN A 245 -14.68 -16.02 -23.20
N ALA A 246 -15.40 -16.40 -24.25
CA ALA A 246 -16.83 -16.70 -24.17
C ALA A 246 -17.11 -17.73 -23.07
N PHE A 247 -18.24 -17.58 -22.38
CA PHE A 247 -18.67 -18.42 -21.26
C PHE A 247 -17.76 -18.45 -20.01
N SER A 248 -16.68 -17.67 -19.95
CA SER A 248 -15.95 -17.47 -18.68
C SER A 248 -16.80 -16.73 -17.64
N LYS A 249 -16.46 -16.84 -16.34
CA LYS A 249 -17.16 -16.11 -15.26
C LYS A 249 -17.36 -14.61 -15.57
N PRO A 250 -16.31 -13.82 -15.91
CA PRO A 250 -16.47 -12.40 -16.20
C PRO A 250 -17.32 -12.15 -17.47
N TRP A 251 -17.20 -13.01 -18.47
CA TRP A 251 -17.99 -12.90 -19.69
C TRP A 251 -19.49 -13.16 -19.43
N MET A 252 -19.81 -14.15 -18.59
CA MET A 252 -21.19 -14.43 -18.15
C MET A 252 -21.77 -13.25 -17.36
N ALA A 253 -20.97 -12.65 -16.47
CA ALA A 253 -21.38 -11.44 -15.75
C ALA A 253 -21.60 -10.25 -16.71
N LEU A 254 -20.76 -10.08 -17.74
CA LEU A 254 -21.00 -9.07 -18.78
C LEU A 254 -22.32 -9.32 -19.50
N TRP A 255 -22.61 -10.56 -19.90
CA TRP A 255 -23.87 -10.91 -20.56
C TRP A 255 -25.09 -10.62 -19.67
N LEU A 256 -25.08 -11.05 -18.41
CA LEU A 256 -26.15 -10.74 -17.44
C LEU A 256 -26.29 -9.22 -17.21
N SER A 257 -25.19 -8.48 -17.23
CA SER A 257 -25.22 -7.02 -17.07
C SER A 257 -25.90 -6.31 -18.26
N GLU A 258 -25.77 -6.87 -19.47
CA GLU A 258 -26.48 -6.38 -20.65
C GLU A 258 -27.99 -6.65 -20.55
N LEU A 259 -28.39 -7.75 -19.92
CA LEU A 259 -29.81 -8.05 -19.64
C LEU A 259 -30.41 -7.14 -18.55
N CYS A 260 -29.59 -6.63 -17.64
CA CYS A 260 -30.03 -5.69 -16.60
C CYS A 260 -30.35 -4.28 -17.16
N LYS A 261 -29.96 -3.98 -18.40
CA LYS A 261 -30.29 -2.71 -19.06
C LYS A 261 -31.77 -2.62 -19.42
N PRO A 262 -32.32 -1.41 -19.57
CA PRO A 262 -33.68 -1.25 -20.06
C PRO A 262 -33.83 -1.91 -21.44
N MET A 263 -34.96 -2.59 -21.62
CA MET A 263 -35.33 -3.21 -22.89
C MET A 263 -35.38 -2.13 -23.99
N ALA A 264 -34.83 -2.43 -25.16
CA ALA A 264 -34.94 -1.56 -26.32
C ALA A 264 -36.41 -1.33 -26.68
N THR A 265 -36.73 -0.12 -27.11
CA THR A 265 -38.11 0.26 -27.51
C THR A 265 -38.28 0.28 -29.03
N ALA A 266 -37.19 0.36 -29.79
CA ALA A 266 -37.20 0.40 -31.25
C ALA A 266 -37.06 -1.00 -31.84
N PHE A 267 -38.19 -1.68 -32.08
CA PHE A 267 -38.22 -2.98 -32.75
C PHE A 267 -38.54 -2.84 -34.25
N PRO A 268 -37.94 -3.67 -35.13
CA PRO A 268 -38.37 -3.74 -36.53
C PRO A 268 -39.85 -4.12 -36.61
N ALA A 269 -40.63 -3.48 -37.49
CA ALA A 269 -42.07 -3.79 -37.61
C ALA A 269 -42.30 -5.29 -37.88
N PRO A 270 -43.38 -5.91 -37.34
CA PRO A 270 -43.68 -7.30 -37.63
C PRO A 270 -43.90 -7.50 -39.14
N SER A 271 -43.45 -8.64 -39.66
CA SER A 271 -43.65 -9.01 -41.06
C SER A 271 -45.15 -9.08 -41.38
N GLY A 272 -45.51 -9.04 -42.66
CA GLY A 272 -46.92 -9.19 -43.08
C GLY A 272 -47.54 -10.50 -42.57
N PHE A 273 -46.75 -11.57 -42.56
CA PHE A 273 -47.14 -12.87 -41.99
C PHE A 273 -47.35 -12.80 -40.48
N GLN A 274 -46.40 -12.22 -39.73
CA GLN A 274 -46.54 -12.05 -38.29
C GLN A 274 -47.76 -11.19 -37.93
N ARG A 275 -48.05 -10.12 -38.68
CA ARG A 275 -49.26 -9.30 -38.46
C ARG A 275 -50.55 -10.08 -38.68
N MET A 276 -50.56 -11.04 -39.59
CA MET A 276 -51.71 -11.91 -39.83
C MET A 276 -51.92 -12.87 -38.65
N GLU A 277 -50.84 -13.49 -38.16
CA GLU A 277 -50.90 -14.40 -37.00
C GLU A 277 -51.24 -13.68 -35.69
N MET A 278 -50.78 -12.44 -35.49
CA MET A 278 -51.11 -11.61 -34.32
C MET A 278 -52.61 -11.25 -34.21
N ARG A 279 -53.45 -11.63 -35.18
CA ARG A 279 -54.91 -11.52 -35.04
C ARG A 279 -55.47 -12.52 -34.03
N ASP A 280 -54.79 -13.64 -33.84
CA ASP A 280 -55.07 -14.58 -32.77
C ASP A 280 -54.35 -14.15 -31.49
N ALA A 281 -55.05 -14.11 -30.36
CA ALA A 281 -54.54 -13.55 -29.11
C ALA A 281 -53.40 -14.38 -28.48
N GLU A 282 -53.41 -15.71 -28.66
CA GLU A 282 -52.35 -16.57 -28.14
C GLU A 282 -51.10 -16.46 -29.02
N ARG A 283 -51.29 -16.46 -30.35
CA ARG A 283 -50.23 -16.24 -31.33
C ARG A 283 -49.61 -14.85 -31.18
N ALA A 284 -50.42 -13.83 -30.91
CA ALA A 284 -49.92 -12.47 -30.65
C ALA A 284 -48.94 -12.44 -29.47
N LYS A 285 -49.31 -13.06 -28.34
CA LYS A 285 -48.43 -13.17 -27.16
C LYS A 285 -47.14 -13.94 -27.47
N ALA A 286 -47.23 -15.04 -28.22
CA ALA A 286 -46.06 -15.83 -28.60
C ALA A 286 -45.11 -15.03 -29.51
N ILE A 287 -45.65 -14.30 -30.49
CA ILE A 287 -44.88 -13.45 -31.41
C ILE A 287 -44.25 -12.27 -30.66
N GLU A 288 -44.98 -11.64 -29.73
CA GLU A 288 -44.43 -10.58 -28.88
C GLU A 288 -43.29 -11.10 -27.99
N LEU A 289 -43.44 -12.29 -27.42
CA LEU A 289 -42.41 -12.93 -26.61
C LEU A 289 -41.16 -13.24 -27.46
N GLU A 290 -41.33 -13.84 -28.64
CA GLU A 290 -40.24 -14.12 -29.58
C GLU A 290 -39.51 -12.84 -29.97
N ARG A 291 -40.27 -11.79 -30.31
CA ARG A 291 -39.74 -10.48 -30.67
C ARG A 291 -39.02 -9.82 -29.51
N ARG A 292 -39.53 -9.95 -28.28
CA ARG A 292 -38.87 -9.47 -27.07
C ARG A 292 -37.53 -10.18 -26.84
N THR A 293 -37.51 -11.51 -26.97
CA THR A 293 -36.28 -12.31 -26.86
C THR A 293 -35.24 -11.89 -27.91
N LYS A 294 -35.68 -11.60 -29.14
CA LYS A 294 -34.78 -11.28 -30.26
C LYS A 294 -34.30 -9.82 -30.28
N TYR A 295 -35.16 -8.87 -29.95
CA TYR A 295 -34.92 -7.44 -30.14
C TYR A 295 -34.87 -6.64 -28.84
N GLY A 296 -35.34 -7.20 -27.73
CA GLY A 296 -35.41 -6.51 -26.44
C GLY A 296 -34.04 -6.16 -25.88
N TRP A 297 -33.04 -7.02 -26.05
CA TRP A 297 -31.66 -6.78 -25.61
C TRP A 297 -30.68 -7.13 -26.73
N PRO A 298 -30.51 -6.27 -27.76
CA PRO A 298 -29.76 -6.62 -28.96
C PRO A 298 -28.33 -7.09 -28.69
N LYS A 299 -27.64 -6.46 -27.73
CA LYS A 299 -26.27 -6.84 -27.36
C LYS A 299 -26.22 -8.18 -26.63
N ALA A 300 -27.09 -8.41 -25.65
CA ALA A 300 -27.16 -9.69 -24.95
C ALA A 300 -27.60 -10.84 -25.88
N ALA A 301 -28.56 -10.57 -26.78
CA ALA A 301 -29.00 -11.51 -27.80
C ALA A 301 -27.88 -11.85 -28.78
N GLY A 302 -27.12 -10.85 -29.24
CA GLY A 302 -25.96 -11.06 -30.11
C GLY A 302 -24.86 -11.89 -29.43
N MET A 303 -24.55 -11.59 -28.16
CA MET A 303 -23.60 -12.39 -27.36
C MET A 303 -24.04 -13.84 -27.18
N ALA A 304 -25.34 -14.09 -27.03
CA ALA A 304 -25.89 -15.42 -26.82
C ALA A 304 -26.00 -16.23 -28.12
N ALA A 305 -26.28 -15.57 -29.24
CA ALA A 305 -26.36 -16.18 -30.56
C ALA A 305 -24.98 -16.51 -31.15
N GLU A 306 -24.01 -15.60 -30.97
CA GLU A 306 -22.63 -15.75 -31.45
C GLU A 306 -21.63 -15.47 -30.32
N PRO A 307 -21.38 -16.46 -29.44
CA PRO A 307 -20.47 -16.29 -28.32
C PRO A 307 -19.03 -16.06 -28.80
N ARG A 308 -18.49 -14.88 -28.52
CA ARG A 308 -17.10 -14.49 -28.85
C ARG A 308 -16.43 -13.87 -27.62
N PRO A 309 -15.09 -13.92 -27.51
CA PRO A 309 -14.37 -13.20 -26.48
C PRO A 309 -14.76 -11.71 -26.46
N ALA A 310 -14.89 -11.15 -25.26
CA ALA A 310 -15.34 -9.77 -25.08
C ALA A 310 -14.57 -9.09 -23.95
N THR A 311 -14.38 -7.78 -24.07
CA THR A 311 -13.76 -6.97 -23.03
C THR A 311 -14.75 -6.71 -21.90
N VAL A 312 -14.39 -7.09 -20.68
CA VAL A 312 -15.22 -6.98 -19.47
C VAL A 312 -14.63 -5.90 -18.56
N PRO A 313 -15.43 -4.91 -18.12
CA PRO A 313 -15.01 -3.98 -17.07
C PRO A 313 -14.69 -4.74 -15.78
N SER A 314 -13.59 -4.40 -15.12
CA SER A 314 -13.14 -5.04 -13.88
C SER A 314 -14.18 -5.04 -12.76
N ARG A 315 -15.01 -4.00 -12.64
CA ARG A 315 -16.16 -3.99 -11.71
C ARG A 315 -17.15 -5.14 -11.96
N ILE A 316 -17.42 -5.44 -13.24
CA ILE A 316 -18.33 -6.53 -13.63
C ILE A 316 -17.63 -7.88 -13.45
N ALA A 317 -16.31 -7.93 -13.71
CA ALA A 317 -15.52 -9.13 -13.47
C ALA A 317 -15.48 -9.51 -11.98
N ALA A 318 -15.38 -8.53 -11.07
CA ALA A 318 -15.39 -8.75 -9.63
C ALA A 318 -16.72 -9.35 -9.14
N LEU A 319 -17.86 -8.89 -9.67
CA LEU A 319 -19.18 -9.46 -9.37
C LEU A 319 -19.30 -10.94 -9.79
N ALA A 320 -18.46 -11.39 -10.72
CA ALA A 320 -18.45 -12.77 -11.19
C ALA A 320 -17.73 -13.76 -10.25
N GLU A 321 -16.98 -13.28 -9.26
CA GLU A 321 -16.20 -14.14 -8.36
C GLU A 321 -17.11 -15.16 -7.63
N GLY A 322 -18.27 -14.68 -7.15
CA GLY A 322 -19.30 -15.47 -6.50
C GLY A 322 -20.18 -16.32 -7.42
N PHE A 323 -19.90 -16.39 -8.73
CA PHE A 323 -20.69 -17.21 -9.64
C PHE A 323 -20.36 -18.70 -9.45
N GLU A 324 -21.42 -19.50 -9.45
CA GLU A 324 -21.38 -20.94 -9.38
C GLU A 324 -21.37 -21.55 -10.78
N ARG A 325 -20.61 -22.64 -10.94
CA ARG A 325 -20.52 -23.40 -12.19
C ARG A 325 -21.76 -24.30 -12.35
N ALA A 326 -22.34 -24.33 -13.55
CA ALA A 326 -23.47 -25.17 -13.92
C ALA A 326 -23.16 -25.95 -15.21
N HIS A 327 -23.46 -27.24 -15.23
CA HIS A 327 -23.40 -28.05 -16.46
C HIS A 327 -24.67 -27.86 -17.29
N ARG A 328 -24.61 -28.01 -18.62
CA ARG A 328 -25.79 -27.93 -19.52
C ARG A 328 -26.94 -28.88 -19.13
N ASP A 329 -26.60 -29.99 -18.49
CA ASP A 329 -27.57 -31.00 -18.03
C ASP A 329 -27.93 -30.87 -16.55
N SER A 330 -27.45 -29.82 -15.87
CA SER A 330 -27.75 -29.61 -14.45
C SER A 330 -29.09 -28.91 -14.24
N ASP A 331 -29.75 -29.21 -13.12
CA ASP A 331 -30.99 -28.52 -12.71
C ASP A 331 -30.81 -27.01 -12.68
N ARG A 332 -29.64 -26.54 -12.22
CA ARG A 332 -29.31 -25.12 -12.17
C ARG A 332 -29.34 -24.47 -13.56
N TYR A 333 -28.77 -25.11 -14.57
CA TYR A 333 -28.84 -24.59 -15.94
C TYR A 333 -30.28 -24.49 -16.43
N TRP A 334 -31.10 -25.51 -16.15
CA TRP A 334 -32.51 -25.52 -16.54
C TRP A 334 -33.36 -24.50 -15.78
N GLN A 335 -33.09 -24.25 -14.50
CA GLN A 335 -33.75 -23.18 -13.74
C GLN A 335 -33.50 -21.80 -14.36
N TRP A 336 -32.25 -21.52 -14.77
CA TRP A 336 -31.91 -20.30 -15.48
C TRP A 336 -32.54 -20.24 -16.88
N CYS A 337 -32.50 -21.34 -17.64
CA CYS A 337 -33.12 -21.43 -18.95
C CYS A 337 -34.63 -21.15 -18.88
N GLU A 338 -35.32 -21.76 -17.90
CA GLU A 338 -36.76 -21.61 -17.69
C GLU A 338 -37.13 -20.18 -17.26
N MET A 339 -36.34 -19.56 -16.38
CA MET A 339 -36.50 -18.14 -16.03
C MET A 339 -36.42 -17.26 -17.29
N HIS A 340 -35.39 -17.45 -18.13
CA HIS A 340 -35.22 -16.66 -19.35
C HIS A 340 -36.38 -16.89 -20.33
N ARG A 341 -36.82 -18.13 -20.51
CA ARG A 341 -37.96 -18.48 -21.35
C ARG A 341 -39.24 -17.78 -20.89
N ARG A 342 -39.56 -17.84 -19.59
CA ARG A 342 -40.75 -17.19 -19.01
C ARG A 342 -40.70 -15.67 -19.13
N LEU A 343 -39.53 -15.07 -18.91
CA LEU A 343 -39.33 -13.63 -18.98
C LEU A 343 -39.08 -13.11 -20.40
N GLY A 344 -39.00 -13.99 -21.42
CA GLY A 344 -38.66 -13.61 -22.79
C GLY A 344 -37.31 -12.93 -22.91
N LEU A 345 -36.35 -13.39 -22.11
CA LEU A 345 -34.97 -12.94 -22.16
C LEU A 345 -34.20 -13.80 -23.17
N PRO A 346 -33.21 -13.22 -23.89
CA PRO A 346 -32.30 -13.98 -24.73
C PRO A 346 -31.67 -15.16 -23.98
N TRP A 347 -31.46 -16.27 -24.69
CA TRP A 347 -30.76 -17.45 -24.20
C TRP A 347 -29.76 -17.95 -25.26
N PHE A 348 -28.80 -18.77 -24.84
CA PHE A 348 -27.71 -19.25 -25.67
C PHE A 348 -28.20 -20.20 -26.77
N ALA A 349 -27.61 -20.08 -27.96
CA ALA A 349 -27.76 -21.08 -29.01
C ALA A 349 -27.07 -22.39 -28.63
N ASP A 350 -27.57 -23.52 -29.13
CA ASP A 350 -26.91 -24.82 -28.93
C ASP A 350 -25.62 -24.88 -29.76
N THR A 351 -24.52 -24.54 -29.09
CA THR A 351 -23.17 -24.52 -29.66
C THR A 351 -22.35 -25.74 -29.23
N GLY A 352 -22.97 -26.70 -28.53
CA GLY A 352 -22.27 -27.82 -27.89
C GLY A 352 -21.49 -27.44 -26.62
N HIS A 353 -21.59 -26.20 -26.14
CA HIS A 353 -20.93 -25.76 -24.91
C HIS A 353 -21.59 -26.36 -23.66
N GLU A 354 -20.76 -26.79 -22.70
CA GLU A 354 -21.21 -27.59 -21.56
C GLU A 354 -21.25 -26.86 -20.21
N TRP A 355 -20.42 -25.83 -20.01
CA TRP A 355 -20.15 -25.28 -18.67
C TRP A 355 -20.42 -23.77 -18.57
N PHE A 356 -21.44 -23.40 -17.81
CA PHE A 356 -21.88 -22.03 -17.62
C PHE A 356 -21.60 -21.55 -16.19
N PHE A 357 -21.65 -20.24 -15.98
CA PHE A 357 -21.48 -19.63 -14.66
C PHE A 357 -22.62 -18.66 -14.36
N PHE A 358 -23.24 -18.82 -13.19
CA PHE A 358 -24.39 -18.01 -12.78
C PHE A 358 -24.28 -17.55 -11.32
N PRO A 359 -24.81 -16.36 -10.98
CA PRO A 359 -24.90 -15.87 -9.60
C PRO A 359 -25.48 -16.91 -8.64
N ALA A 360 -24.84 -17.14 -7.50
CA ALA A 360 -25.27 -18.12 -6.49
C ALA A 360 -26.73 -17.93 -6.04
N GLY A 361 -27.41 -19.03 -5.71
CA GLY A 361 -28.82 -19.04 -5.30
C GLY A 361 -29.83 -19.23 -6.42
N ASP A 362 -31.10 -18.92 -6.10
CA ASP A 362 -32.25 -18.98 -7.00
C ASP A 362 -32.15 -17.96 -8.14
N PRO A 363 -32.42 -18.30 -9.41
CA PRO A 363 -32.18 -17.41 -10.56
C PRO A 363 -32.82 -16.02 -10.46
N GLU A 364 -34.07 -15.91 -9.99
CA GLU A 364 -34.76 -14.61 -9.93
C GLU A 364 -34.17 -13.72 -8.85
N SER A 365 -34.00 -14.29 -7.65
CA SER A 365 -33.41 -13.58 -6.51
C SER A 365 -31.96 -13.19 -6.80
N ALA A 366 -31.21 -14.10 -7.42
CA ALA A 366 -29.82 -13.88 -7.76
C ALA A 366 -29.66 -12.83 -8.88
N MET A 367 -30.56 -12.81 -9.88
CA MET A 367 -30.60 -11.75 -10.89
C MET A 367 -30.97 -10.39 -10.27
N ALA A 368 -31.92 -10.35 -9.33
CA ALA A 368 -32.29 -9.12 -8.63
C ALA A 368 -31.12 -8.55 -7.82
N ASN A 369 -30.43 -9.42 -7.06
CA ASN A 369 -29.23 -9.05 -6.30
C ASN A 369 -28.10 -8.59 -7.22
N PHE A 370 -27.86 -9.29 -8.33
CA PHE A 370 -26.86 -8.91 -9.32
C PHE A 370 -27.17 -7.53 -9.94
N ARG A 371 -28.44 -7.25 -10.25
CA ARG A 371 -28.88 -5.94 -10.74
C ARG A 371 -28.69 -4.83 -9.69
N ALA A 372 -28.98 -5.10 -8.43
CA ALA A 372 -28.74 -4.17 -7.33
C ALA A 372 -27.24 -3.84 -7.22
N ALA A 373 -26.37 -4.86 -7.21
CA ALA A 373 -24.92 -4.68 -7.14
C ALA A 373 -24.35 -3.89 -8.33
N ILE A 374 -24.91 -4.04 -9.53
CA ILE A 374 -24.53 -3.21 -10.70
C ILE A 374 -24.92 -1.75 -10.49
N ASN A 375 -26.08 -1.48 -9.91
CA ASN A 375 -26.62 -0.12 -9.75
C ASN A 375 -25.99 0.62 -8.57
N GLU A 376 -25.71 -0.06 -7.45
CA GLU A 376 -24.97 0.51 -6.32
C GLU A 376 -23.62 1.07 -6.77
N GLY A 377 -22.89 0.33 -7.63
CA GLY A 377 -21.66 0.83 -8.24
C GLY A 377 -21.84 1.83 -9.40
N ARG A 378 -23.08 2.25 -9.71
CA ARG A 378 -23.43 3.19 -10.80
C ARG A 378 -24.00 4.50 -10.29
N ASP A 379 -24.70 4.50 -9.15
CA ASP A 379 -25.11 5.72 -8.46
C ASP A 379 -23.89 6.50 -7.92
N ASP A 380 -22.80 5.79 -7.62
CA ASP A 380 -21.46 6.38 -7.38
C ASP A 380 -20.84 7.04 -8.64
N ASP A 381 -21.31 6.68 -9.85
CA ASP A 381 -20.90 7.29 -11.12
C ASP A 381 -21.89 8.36 -11.61
N ALA A 382 -23.14 8.37 -11.13
CA ALA A 382 -24.24 9.23 -11.62
C ALA A 382 -24.59 10.42 -10.72
N GLN A 383 -23.98 10.54 -9.53
CA GLN A 383 -23.94 11.78 -8.74
C GLN A 383 -22.62 12.57 -8.95
N HIS A 384 -22.12 12.61 -10.19
CA HIS A 384 -21.03 13.50 -10.58
C HIS A 384 -21.41 14.43 -11.73
#